data_AF-A0A6B1HGC0-F1
#
_entry.id   AF-A0A6B1HGC0-F1
#
_cell.length_a   1.000
_cell.length_b   1.000
_cell.length_c   1.000
_cell.angle_alpha   90.00
_cell.angle_beta   90.00
_cell.angle_gamma   90.00
#
_symmetry.space_group_name_H-M   'P 1'
#
loop_
_entity.id
_entity.type
_entity.pdbx_description
1 polymer ?
#
loop_
_entity_poly.entity_id
_entity_poly.type
_entity_poly.pdbx_seq_one_letter_code
_entity_poly.pdbx_strand_id
1 'polypeptide(L)'
;MVVQRSPRPWLTRILPGSVRGERTYAWIGRNRHLFGRFGGAVFGHRSTAGWHGEAGRFATASALVVVLAWNAATLSAAHGRLDMRPLVAPLVGAANLKQYWRMFAPSPYYDDFWYVIPALARDGDRADLLSGRPVALRPPRDGPNRYGGYRWRKITFNSAQQGEFGRVVEYFCRNGLWAAVDLWEFRRPNLGVAATAETPYETTQLGRWRCDAFEGVDGVDENAVDAFRTEIDHSIRQVDGVLRGL
;
A
#
# COMPACT_ATOMS: atom_id res chain seq x y z
N MET A 1 -1.59 -13.46 11.75
CA MET A 1 -2.42 -13.23 10.54
C MET A 1 -3.58 -12.32 10.94
N VAL A 2 -3.50 -11.01 10.63
CA VAL A 2 -4.52 -10.03 11.01
C VAL A 2 -5.66 -10.11 10.00
N VAL A 3 -6.81 -10.64 10.43
CA VAL A 3 -8.04 -10.66 9.64
C VAL A 3 -8.50 -9.22 9.40
N GLN A 4 -8.50 -8.85 8.13
CA GLN A 4 -8.98 -7.57 7.61
C GLN A 4 -10.41 -7.31 8.11
N ARG A 5 -10.60 -6.32 8.99
CA ARG A 5 -11.94 -5.85 9.36
C ARG A 5 -12.56 -5.19 8.13
N SER A 6 -13.44 -5.93 7.45
CA SER A 6 -14.21 -5.41 6.33
C SER A 6 -15.10 -4.23 6.79
N PRO A 7 -15.40 -3.25 5.92
CA PRO A 7 -16.16 -2.05 6.30
C PRO A 7 -17.67 -2.29 6.46
N ARG A 8 -18.10 -3.54 6.69
CA ARG A 8 -19.52 -3.90 6.85
C ARG A 8 -19.78 -4.41 8.27
N PRO A 9 -20.06 -3.53 9.25
CA PRO A 9 -20.28 -3.90 10.65
C PRO A 9 -21.53 -4.75 10.90
N TRP A 10 -22.41 -4.93 9.90
CA TRP A 10 -23.63 -5.73 10.06
C TRP A 10 -23.39 -7.24 10.00
N LEU A 11 -22.44 -7.71 9.18
CA LEU A 11 -22.15 -9.15 9.06
C LEU A 11 -21.35 -9.68 10.26
N THR A 12 -20.47 -8.87 10.84
CA THR A 12 -19.65 -9.27 11.98
C THR A 12 -20.41 -9.34 13.30
N ARG A 13 -21.57 -8.65 13.40
CA ARG A 13 -22.49 -8.80 14.55
C ARG A 13 -23.23 -10.14 14.57
N ILE A 14 -23.36 -10.80 13.43
CA ILE A 14 -24.15 -12.04 13.31
C ILE A 14 -23.26 -13.30 13.43
N LEU A 15 -21.95 -13.19 13.17
CA LEU A 15 -21.04 -14.33 13.13
C LEU A 15 -19.83 -14.15 14.07
N PRO A 16 -19.96 -14.49 15.36
CA PRO A 16 -18.84 -14.49 16.29
C PRO A 16 -17.92 -15.70 16.03
N GLY A 17 -16.64 -15.45 15.78
CA GLY A 17 -15.55 -16.42 15.91
C GLY A 17 -15.03 -17.04 14.61
N SER A 18 -13.71 -17.02 14.45
CA SER A 18 -12.93 -17.70 13.40
C SER A 18 -13.23 -19.21 13.31
N VAL A 19 -13.59 -19.85 14.43
CA VAL A 19 -14.02 -21.27 14.49
C VAL A 19 -15.38 -21.50 13.82
N ARG A 20 -16.28 -20.52 13.87
CA ARG A 20 -17.52 -20.58 13.07
C ARG A 20 -17.20 -20.39 11.60
N GLY A 21 -16.22 -19.55 11.25
CA GLY A 21 -15.75 -19.36 9.88
C GLY A 21 -15.28 -20.65 9.21
N GLU A 22 -14.37 -21.39 9.83
CA GLU A 22 -13.90 -22.69 9.31
C GLU A 22 -15.01 -23.73 9.23
N ARG A 23 -15.87 -23.84 10.24
CA ARG A 23 -17.02 -24.76 10.20
C ARG A 23 -18.03 -24.38 9.13
N THR A 24 -18.25 -23.08 8.93
CA THR A 24 -19.13 -22.54 7.88
C THR A 24 -18.51 -22.78 6.51
N TYR A 25 -17.21 -22.54 6.36
CA TYR A 25 -16.50 -22.80 5.11
C TYR A 25 -16.48 -24.28 4.77
N ALA A 26 -16.22 -25.16 5.74
CA ALA A 26 -16.28 -26.61 5.57
C ALA A 26 -17.70 -27.09 5.27
N TRP A 27 -18.73 -26.50 5.90
CA TRP A 27 -20.13 -26.79 5.61
C TRP A 27 -20.52 -26.33 4.20
N ILE A 28 -20.14 -25.12 3.79
CA ILE A 28 -20.32 -24.63 2.41
C ILE A 28 -19.61 -25.56 1.43
N GLY A 29 -18.38 -25.97 1.75
CA GLY A 29 -17.59 -26.90 0.93
C GLY A 29 -18.27 -28.26 0.75
N ARG A 30 -18.79 -28.86 1.84
CA ARG A 30 -19.54 -30.13 1.78
C ARG A 30 -20.86 -29.99 1.02
N ASN A 31 -21.53 -28.84 1.17
CA ASN A 31 -22.82 -28.57 0.53
C ASN A 31 -22.69 -27.85 -0.82
N ARG A 32 -21.48 -27.75 -1.40
CA ARG A 32 -21.22 -26.99 -2.65
C ARG A 32 -22.10 -27.42 -3.82
N HIS A 33 -22.49 -28.70 -3.85
CA HIS A 33 -23.35 -29.25 -4.88
C HIS A 33 -24.80 -28.74 -4.76
N LEU A 34 -25.31 -28.55 -3.54
CA LEU A 34 -26.61 -27.95 -3.28
C LEU A 34 -26.59 -26.46 -3.63
N PHE A 35 -25.54 -25.73 -3.24
CA PHE A 35 -25.35 -24.33 -3.63
C PHE A 35 -25.21 -24.18 -5.15
N GLY A 36 -24.52 -25.10 -5.82
CA GLY A 36 -24.41 -25.12 -7.27
C GLY A 36 -25.74 -25.37 -7.97
N ARG A 37 -26.56 -26.30 -7.46
CA ARG A 37 -27.92 -26.55 -7.97
C ARG A 37 -28.86 -25.38 -7.73
N PHE A 38 -28.86 -24.83 -6.52
CA PHE A 38 -29.69 -23.68 -6.16
C PHE A 38 -29.27 -22.43 -6.96
N GLY A 39 -27.97 -22.14 -7.03
CA GLY A 39 -27.44 -21.06 -7.85
C GLY A 39 -27.74 -21.26 -9.34
N GLY A 40 -27.62 -22.49 -9.85
CA GLY A 40 -28.00 -22.83 -11.22
C GLY A 40 -29.49 -22.68 -11.50
N ALA A 41 -30.36 -22.91 -10.52
CA ALA A 41 -31.80 -22.71 -10.64
C ALA A 41 -32.19 -21.22 -10.55
N VAL A 42 -31.58 -20.45 -9.65
CA VAL A 42 -31.90 -19.03 -9.43
C VAL A 42 -31.29 -18.13 -10.51
N PHE A 43 -30.04 -18.35 -10.88
CA PHE A 43 -29.32 -17.50 -11.85
C PHE A 43 -29.34 -18.06 -13.27
N GLY A 44 -29.92 -19.25 -13.46
CA GLY A 44 -29.83 -20.03 -14.68
C GLY A 44 -28.43 -20.62 -14.86
N HIS A 45 -28.35 -21.90 -15.23
CA HIS A 45 -27.09 -22.44 -15.73
C HIS A 45 -26.85 -21.79 -17.09
N ARG A 46 -26.00 -20.77 -17.16
CA ARG A 46 -25.50 -20.28 -18.44
C ARG A 46 -24.64 -21.40 -19.02
N SER A 47 -25.24 -22.24 -19.86
CA SER A 47 -24.46 -23.17 -20.67
C SER A 47 -23.49 -22.31 -21.47
N THR A 48 -22.19 -22.49 -21.28
CA THR A 48 -21.15 -21.86 -22.12
C THR A 48 -21.19 -22.36 -23.57
N ALA A 49 -22.19 -23.18 -23.93
CA ALA A 49 -22.43 -23.80 -25.23
C ALA A 49 -22.30 -22.85 -26.43
N GLY A 50 -22.52 -21.55 -26.27
CA GLY A 50 -22.38 -20.56 -27.34
C GLY A 50 -20.98 -20.02 -27.60
N TRP A 51 -20.01 -20.23 -26.70
CA TRP A 51 -18.65 -19.66 -26.81
C TRP A 51 -17.60 -20.66 -27.31
N HIS A 52 -17.99 -21.90 -27.63
CA HIS A 52 -17.10 -22.96 -28.10
C HIS A 52 -16.93 -23.03 -29.63
N GLY A 53 -17.51 -22.08 -30.36
CA GLY A 53 -17.26 -21.92 -31.80
C GLY A 53 -15.81 -21.53 -32.09
N GLU A 54 -15.41 -21.60 -33.37
CA GLU A 54 -14.02 -21.36 -33.80
C GLU A 54 -13.48 -20.00 -33.34
N ALA A 55 -14.32 -18.96 -33.29
CA ALA A 55 -13.95 -17.63 -32.80
C ALA A 55 -13.52 -17.62 -31.31
N GLY A 56 -14.22 -18.37 -30.45
CA GLY A 56 -13.88 -18.46 -29.03
C GLY A 56 -12.60 -19.27 -28.78
N ARG A 57 -12.37 -20.31 -29.60
CA ARG A 57 -11.13 -21.10 -29.60
C ARG A 57 -9.95 -20.22 -30.01
N PHE A 58 -10.10 -19.46 -31.10
CA PHE A 58 -9.09 -18.52 -31.56
C PHE A 58 -8.77 -17.46 -30.50
N ALA A 59 -9.80 -16.80 -29.93
CA ALA A 59 -9.61 -15.81 -28.88
C ALA A 59 -8.88 -16.38 -27.65
N THR A 60 -9.22 -17.59 -27.24
CA THR A 60 -8.57 -18.28 -26.10
C THR A 60 -7.11 -18.62 -26.43
N ALA A 61 -6.85 -19.16 -27.63
CA ALA A 61 -5.49 -19.47 -28.08
C ALA A 61 -4.63 -18.21 -28.17
N SER A 62 -5.15 -17.11 -28.72
CA SER A 62 -4.46 -15.83 -28.76
C SER A 62 -4.17 -15.29 -27.37
N ALA A 63 -5.13 -15.33 -26.45
CA ALA A 63 -4.92 -14.91 -25.06
C ALA A 63 -3.84 -15.76 -24.36
N LEU A 64 -3.85 -17.08 -24.58
CA LEU A 64 -2.85 -17.98 -24.05
C LEU A 64 -1.45 -17.65 -24.59
N VAL A 65 -1.31 -17.42 -25.90
CA VAL A 65 -0.04 -17.02 -26.53
C VAL A 65 0.48 -15.70 -25.93
N VAL A 66 -0.39 -14.70 -25.75
CA VAL A 66 -0.01 -13.41 -25.14
C VAL A 66 0.48 -13.61 -23.71
N VAL A 67 -0.23 -14.41 -22.90
CA VAL A 67 0.17 -14.71 -21.51
C VAL A 67 1.49 -15.48 -21.46
N LEU A 68 1.69 -16.47 -22.33
CA LEU A 68 2.94 -17.23 -22.38
C LEU A 68 4.11 -16.36 -22.84
N ALA A 69 3.92 -15.51 -23.86
CA ALA A 69 4.92 -14.57 -24.32
C ALA A 69 5.29 -13.53 -23.24
N TRP A 70 4.31 -13.02 -22.51
CA TRP A 70 4.53 -12.11 -21.38
C TRP A 70 5.32 -12.79 -20.26
N ASN A 71 4.95 -14.01 -19.88
CA ASN A 71 5.69 -14.77 -18.87
C ASN A 71 7.12 -15.10 -19.32
N ALA A 72 7.31 -15.52 -20.58
CA ALA A 72 8.63 -15.79 -21.15
C ALA A 72 9.53 -14.55 -21.11
N ALA A 73 8.98 -13.37 -21.47
CA ALA A 73 9.70 -12.09 -21.40
C ALA A 73 10.08 -11.68 -19.96
N THR A 74 9.37 -12.17 -18.94
CA THR A 74 9.70 -11.91 -17.53
C THR A 74 10.75 -12.87 -16.93
N LEU A 75 11.07 -13.98 -17.59
CA LEU A 75 12.11 -14.90 -17.12
C LEU A 75 13.49 -14.28 -17.31
N SER A 76 14.34 -14.34 -16.27
CA SER A 76 15.71 -13.80 -16.29
C SER A 76 16.59 -14.48 -17.34
N ALA A 77 16.39 -15.76 -17.60
CA ALA A 77 17.11 -16.51 -18.63
C ALA A 77 16.76 -16.10 -20.07
N ALA A 78 15.64 -15.42 -20.28
CA ALA A 78 15.19 -14.90 -21.58
C ALA A 78 15.58 -13.43 -21.81
N HIS A 79 15.99 -12.72 -20.76
CA HIS A 79 16.48 -11.34 -20.86
C HIS A 79 17.69 -11.29 -21.80
N GLY A 80 17.55 -10.63 -22.94
CA GLY A 80 18.60 -10.43 -23.95
C GLY A 80 18.53 -11.32 -25.19
N ARG A 81 17.73 -12.41 -25.20
CA ARG A 81 17.59 -13.28 -26.39
C ARG A 81 16.25 -13.15 -27.11
N LEU A 82 15.16 -12.86 -26.39
CA LEU A 82 13.81 -12.72 -26.93
C LEU A 82 13.06 -11.62 -26.16
N ASP A 83 13.44 -10.36 -26.38
CA ASP A 83 12.69 -9.24 -25.79
C ASP A 83 11.40 -8.98 -26.58
N MET A 84 10.34 -9.73 -26.24
CA MET A 84 9.02 -9.58 -26.84
C MET A 84 8.21 -8.42 -26.26
N ARG A 85 8.72 -7.71 -25.23
CA ARG A 85 7.99 -6.65 -24.52
C ARG A 85 7.43 -5.56 -25.45
N PRO A 86 8.14 -5.09 -26.48
CA PRO A 86 7.60 -4.07 -27.40
C PRO A 86 6.33 -4.54 -28.13
N LEU A 87 6.20 -5.84 -28.42
CA LEU A 87 5.06 -6.40 -29.15
C LEU A 87 3.84 -6.60 -28.25
N VAL A 88 4.04 -7.05 -27.00
CA VAL A 88 2.94 -7.41 -26.09
C VAL A 88 2.54 -6.29 -25.13
N ALA A 89 3.41 -5.32 -24.84
CA ALA A 89 3.13 -4.25 -23.88
C ALA A 89 1.92 -3.37 -24.24
N PRO A 90 1.67 -2.99 -25.51
CA PRO A 90 0.47 -2.23 -25.88
C PRO A 90 -0.82 -3.02 -25.60
N LEU A 91 -0.83 -4.32 -25.93
CA LEU A 91 -1.97 -5.21 -25.72
C LEU A 91 -2.25 -5.41 -24.22
N VAL A 92 -1.21 -5.68 -23.44
CA VAL A 92 -1.31 -5.82 -21.97
C VAL A 92 -1.75 -4.51 -21.32
N GLY A 93 -1.26 -3.36 -21.82
CA GLY A 93 -1.69 -2.04 -21.36
C GLY A 93 -3.17 -1.77 -21.67
N ALA A 94 -3.61 -1.98 -22.91
CA ALA A 94 -4.98 -1.76 -23.35
C ALA A 94 -6.00 -2.66 -22.61
N ALA A 95 -5.62 -3.92 -22.35
CA ALA A 95 -6.45 -4.85 -21.58
C ALA A 95 -6.32 -4.68 -20.05
N ASN A 96 -5.53 -3.71 -19.58
CA ASN A 96 -5.25 -3.46 -18.16
C ASN A 96 -4.76 -4.71 -17.40
N LEU A 97 -3.97 -5.54 -18.09
CA LEU A 97 -3.43 -6.81 -17.60
C LEU A 97 -2.10 -6.65 -16.84
N LYS A 98 -1.68 -5.41 -16.57
CA LYS A 98 -0.52 -5.11 -15.72
C LYS A 98 -0.85 -5.44 -14.26
N GLN A 99 -0.88 -6.73 -13.94
CA GLN A 99 -1.05 -7.23 -12.58
C GLN A 99 0.30 -7.59 -11.98
N TYR A 100 0.53 -7.15 -10.75
CA TYR A 100 1.78 -7.38 -10.04
C TYR A 100 1.52 -8.14 -8.74
N TRP A 101 2.10 -9.33 -8.60
CA TRP A 101 1.90 -10.22 -7.46
C TRP A 101 3.23 -10.59 -6.80
N ARG A 102 3.65 -9.81 -5.78
CA ARG A 102 4.88 -10.05 -5.01
C ARG A 102 4.72 -10.95 -3.79
N MET A 103 3.53 -11.46 -3.52
CA MET A 103 3.24 -12.23 -2.28
C MET A 103 4.02 -13.55 -2.17
N PHE A 104 4.56 -14.06 -3.28
CA PHE A 104 5.40 -15.26 -3.33
C PHE A 104 6.72 -15.00 -4.08
N ALA A 105 7.21 -13.76 -4.06
CA ALA A 105 8.49 -13.46 -4.68
C ALA A 105 9.61 -14.25 -3.98
N PRO A 106 10.52 -14.91 -4.73
CA PRO A 106 11.66 -15.64 -4.14
C PRO A 106 12.55 -14.75 -3.25
N SER A 107 12.52 -13.44 -3.52
CA SER A 107 13.21 -12.41 -2.76
C SER A 107 12.17 -11.39 -2.28
N PRO A 108 11.53 -11.60 -1.12
CA PRO A 108 10.62 -10.62 -0.53
C PRO A 108 11.40 -9.36 -0.13
N TYR A 109 10.68 -8.29 0.20
CA TYR A 109 11.33 -7.14 0.83
C TYR A 109 11.95 -7.57 2.16
N TYR A 110 13.26 -7.35 2.28
CA TYR A 110 14.03 -7.60 3.50
C TYR A 110 14.14 -6.37 4.39
N ASP A 111 13.32 -5.34 4.18
CA ASP A 111 13.35 -4.12 4.97
C ASP A 111 11.99 -3.88 5.63
N ASP A 112 12.01 -3.58 6.92
CA ASP A 112 10.88 -2.98 7.61
C ASP A 112 11.04 -1.47 7.54
N PHE A 113 10.00 -0.76 7.13
CA PHE A 113 10.03 0.69 7.14
C PHE A 113 8.66 1.30 7.44
N TRP A 114 8.69 2.52 7.95
CA TRP A 114 7.51 3.34 8.15
C TRP A 114 7.83 4.80 7.84
N TYR A 115 6.79 5.51 7.46
CA TYR A 115 6.83 6.96 7.29
C TYR A 115 6.36 7.67 8.55
N VAL A 116 7.07 8.73 8.91
CA VAL A 116 6.63 9.75 9.87
C VAL A 116 6.42 11.03 9.09
N ILE A 117 5.28 11.70 9.32
CA ILE A 117 4.89 12.88 8.56
C ILE A 117 4.57 14.03 9.51
N PRO A 118 5.58 14.64 10.17
CA PRO A 118 5.36 15.77 11.05
C PRO A 118 4.76 16.93 10.27
N ALA A 119 3.72 17.54 10.81
CA ALA A 119 3.08 18.72 10.25
C ALA A 119 2.87 19.78 11.33
N LEU A 120 3.09 21.04 10.93
CA LEU A 120 2.82 22.23 11.70
C LEU A 120 1.50 22.82 11.22
N ALA A 121 0.54 23.01 12.11
CA ALA A 121 -0.71 23.69 11.86
C ALA A 121 -0.51 25.21 11.93
N ARG A 122 -1.41 25.99 11.30
CA ARG A 122 -1.33 27.45 11.22
C ARG A 122 -1.52 28.15 12.57
N ASP A 123 -2.19 27.50 13.51
CA ASP A 123 -2.33 27.94 14.91
C ASP A 123 -1.10 27.59 15.77
N GLY A 124 -0.10 26.92 15.18
CA GLY A 124 1.13 26.48 15.85
C GLY A 124 1.06 25.06 16.41
N ASP A 125 -0.09 24.39 16.34
CA ASP A 125 -0.23 23.00 16.80
C ASP A 125 0.56 22.04 15.92
N ARG A 126 0.91 20.88 16.48
CA ARG A 126 1.77 19.90 15.80
C ARG A 126 1.19 18.51 15.88
N ALA A 127 1.18 17.82 14.76
CA ALA A 127 0.71 16.46 14.68
C ALA A 127 1.40 15.69 13.55
N ASP A 128 1.30 14.36 13.61
CA ASP A 128 1.55 13.53 12.45
C ASP A 128 0.36 13.64 11.50
N LEU A 129 0.62 14.07 10.26
CA LEU A 129 -0.38 14.50 9.28
C LEU A 129 -1.48 13.46 9.03
N LEU A 130 -1.12 12.17 9.05
CA LEU A 130 -2.03 11.08 8.68
C LEU A 130 -2.78 10.49 9.87
N SER A 131 -2.18 10.52 11.04
CA SER A 131 -2.82 10.01 12.26
C SER A 131 -3.58 11.09 13.04
N GLY A 132 -3.25 12.37 12.85
CA GLY A 132 -3.74 13.49 13.66
C GLY A 132 -3.31 13.41 15.13
N ARG A 133 -2.34 12.55 15.45
CA ARG A 133 -1.82 12.32 16.80
C ARG A 133 -0.47 13.03 16.98
N PRO A 134 0.02 13.18 18.22
CA PRO A 134 1.38 13.64 18.45
C PRO A 134 2.40 12.82 17.63
N VAL A 135 3.41 13.51 17.11
CA VAL A 135 4.45 12.93 16.25
C VAL A 135 5.18 11.83 17.01
N ALA A 136 4.98 10.57 16.60
CA ALA A 136 5.66 9.42 17.18
C ALA A 136 6.74 8.90 16.21
N LEU A 137 8.00 9.06 16.59
CA LEU A 137 9.18 8.64 15.81
C LEU A 137 9.50 7.15 15.94
N ARG A 138 9.02 6.49 17.00
CA ARG A 138 9.26 5.07 17.22
C ARG A 138 8.44 4.19 16.26
N PRO A 139 8.89 2.96 15.98
CA PRO A 139 8.15 2.02 15.16
C PRO A 139 6.71 1.84 15.65
N PRO A 140 5.72 1.93 14.76
CA PRO A 140 4.32 1.81 15.14
C PRO A 140 3.97 0.37 15.52
N ARG A 141 3.27 0.19 16.65
CA ARG A 141 2.69 -1.12 17.05
C ARG A 141 1.34 -1.40 16.37
N ASP A 142 0.72 -0.36 15.82
CA ASP A 142 -0.65 -0.27 15.33
C ASP A 142 -0.79 -0.42 13.80
N GLY A 143 0.31 -0.71 13.10
CA GLY A 143 0.33 -1.12 11.70
C GLY A 143 -0.41 -0.14 10.76
N PRO A 144 -1.28 -0.62 9.85
CA PRO A 144 -1.95 0.24 8.86
C PRO A 144 -2.92 1.28 9.46
N ASN A 145 -3.34 1.13 10.72
CA ASN A 145 -4.30 2.06 11.33
C ASN A 145 -3.69 3.43 11.62
N ARG A 146 -2.36 3.53 11.77
CA ARG A 146 -1.67 4.81 11.93
C ARG A 146 -1.91 5.76 10.77
N TYR A 147 -2.00 5.23 9.55
CA TYR A 147 -2.16 6.03 8.34
C TYR A 147 -3.61 6.46 8.10
N GLY A 148 -4.53 6.32 9.06
CA GLY A 148 -5.97 6.51 8.79
C GLY A 148 -6.60 5.39 7.96
N GLY A 149 -5.93 4.23 7.88
CA GLY A 149 -6.41 3.00 7.26
C GLY A 149 -5.63 2.55 6.03
N TYR A 150 -6.06 1.43 5.44
CA TYR A 150 -5.32 0.75 4.35
C TYR A 150 -5.17 1.61 3.09
N ARG A 151 -6.20 2.39 2.72
CA ARG A 151 -6.17 3.24 1.51
C ARG A 151 -5.12 4.32 1.62
N TRP A 152 -5.15 5.08 2.71
CA TRP A 152 -4.18 6.11 2.99
C TRP A 152 -2.78 5.55 3.13
N ARG A 153 -2.60 4.41 3.83
CA ARG A 153 -1.30 3.72 3.82
C ARG A 153 -0.78 3.47 2.40
N LYS A 154 -1.63 2.96 1.50
CA LYS A 154 -1.24 2.67 0.12
C LYS A 154 -0.95 3.94 -0.68
N ILE A 155 -1.74 4.99 -0.51
CA ILE A 155 -1.51 6.30 -1.16
C ILE A 155 -0.16 6.85 -0.70
N THR A 156 0.03 7.03 0.60
CA THR A 156 1.26 7.53 1.21
C THR A 156 2.47 6.76 0.71
N PHE A 157 2.43 5.43 0.83
CA PHE A 157 3.56 4.58 0.48
C PHE A 157 3.90 4.63 -1.01
N ASN A 158 2.88 4.54 -1.89
CA ASN A 158 3.11 4.60 -3.32
C ASN A 158 3.64 5.98 -3.74
N SER A 159 3.06 7.06 -3.20
CA SER A 159 3.50 8.41 -3.54
C SER A 159 4.89 8.74 -3.00
N ALA A 160 5.27 8.26 -1.80
CA ALA A 160 6.62 8.41 -1.26
C ALA A 160 7.65 7.66 -2.12
N GLN A 161 7.39 6.39 -2.46
CA GLN A 161 8.27 5.57 -3.30
C GLN A 161 8.41 6.10 -4.73
N GLN A 162 7.40 6.81 -5.24
CA GLN A 162 7.43 7.42 -6.56
C GLN A 162 8.02 8.84 -6.57
N GLY A 163 8.34 9.42 -5.41
CA GLY A 163 8.76 10.83 -5.31
C GLY A 163 7.63 11.84 -5.52
N GLU A 164 6.37 11.39 -5.54
CA GLU A 164 5.17 12.18 -5.84
C GLU A 164 4.41 12.60 -4.57
N PHE A 165 5.03 12.45 -3.38
CA PHE A 165 4.37 12.77 -2.11
C PHE A 165 3.95 14.24 -2.01
N GLY A 166 4.61 15.14 -2.73
CA GLY A 166 4.23 16.55 -2.82
C GLY A 166 2.77 16.78 -3.22
N ARG A 167 2.18 15.91 -4.08
CA ARG A 167 0.76 16.00 -4.44
C ARG A 167 -0.18 15.67 -3.28
N VAL A 168 0.23 14.73 -2.42
CA VAL A 168 -0.51 14.40 -1.20
C VAL A 168 -0.44 15.58 -0.24
N VAL A 169 0.74 16.19 -0.10
CA VAL A 169 0.93 17.39 0.72
C VAL A 169 0.09 18.56 0.22
N GLU A 170 0.08 18.81 -1.09
CA GLU A 170 -0.74 19.85 -1.70
C GLU A 170 -2.22 19.69 -1.33
N TYR A 171 -2.75 18.46 -1.40
CA TYR A 171 -4.12 18.18 -0.98
C TYR A 171 -4.34 18.57 0.49
N PHE A 172 -3.43 18.22 1.39
CA PHE A 172 -3.56 18.59 2.81
C PHE A 172 -3.39 20.09 3.05
N CYS A 173 -2.46 20.77 2.38
CA CYS A 173 -2.26 22.21 2.50
C CYS A 173 -3.46 23.01 1.97
N ARG A 174 -4.12 22.54 0.90
CA ARG A 174 -5.33 23.19 0.34
C ARG A 174 -6.59 22.92 1.16
N ASN A 175 -6.73 21.73 1.75
CA ASN A 175 -7.95 21.32 2.47
C ASN A 175 -7.84 21.41 4.00
N GLY A 176 -6.69 21.81 4.53
CA GLY A 176 -6.40 21.82 5.96
C GLY A 176 -5.71 23.10 6.41
N LEU A 177 -5.66 23.30 7.73
CA LEU A 177 -5.01 24.45 8.36
C LEU A 177 -3.53 24.17 8.61
N TRP A 178 -2.79 23.69 7.61
CA TRP A 178 -1.37 23.37 7.75
C TRP A 178 -0.49 24.50 7.25
N ALA A 179 0.64 24.70 7.93
CA ALA A 179 1.68 25.67 7.60
C ALA A 179 2.91 25.00 6.96
N ALA A 180 3.32 23.83 7.47
CA ALA A 180 4.43 23.06 6.94
C ALA A 180 4.23 21.56 7.13
N VAL A 181 4.83 20.77 6.24
CA VAL A 181 4.81 19.30 6.28
C VAL A 181 6.19 18.78 5.91
N ASP A 182 6.69 17.84 6.70
CA ASP A 182 7.93 17.12 6.44
C ASP A 182 7.64 15.61 6.27
N LEU A 183 8.37 14.92 5.40
CA LEU A 183 8.28 13.47 5.21
C LEU A 183 9.62 12.81 5.55
N TRP A 184 9.56 11.85 6.46
CA TRP A 184 10.70 11.05 6.89
C TRP A 184 10.42 9.57 6.71
N GLU A 185 11.38 8.84 6.14
CA GLU A 185 11.41 7.39 6.10
C GLU A 185 12.32 6.86 7.20
N PHE A 186 11.83 5.88 7.94
CA PHE A 186 12.62 5.09 8.87
C PHE A 186 12.68 3.67 8.32
N ARG A 187 13.87 3.17 8.05
CA ARG A 187 14.12 1.86 7.44
C ARG A 187 15.03 1.02 8.33
N ARG A 188 14.77 -0.27 8.41
CA ARG A 188 15.68 -1.25 9.01
C ARG A 188 15.68 -2.53 8.18
N PRO A 189 16.79 -3.28 8.16
CA PRO A 189 16.78 -4.65 7.65
C PRO A 189 15.85 -5.55 8.48
N ASN A 190 14.81 -6.07 7.84
CA ASN A 190 14.00 -7.20 8.29
C ASN A 190 14.72 -8.52 7.98
N LEU A 191 15.64 -8.91 8.87
CA LEU A 191 16.44 -10.13 8.75
C LEU A 191 15.68 -11.45 8.98
N GLY A 192 14.34 -11.43 9.08
CA GLY A 192 13.53 -12.62 9.32
C GLY A 192 13.77 -13.21 10.72
N VAL A 193 12.79 -13.07 11.61
CA VAL A 193 12.78 -13.67 12.97
C VAL A 193 13.86 -13.14 13.95
N ALA A 194 14.93 -12.51 13.48
CA ALA A 194 16.07 -12.06 14.30
C ALA A 194 16.26 -10.53 14.37
N ALA A 195 15.29 -9.74 13.88
CA ALA A 195 15.37 -8.30 14.03
C ALA A 195 14.98 -7.92 15.48
N THR A 196 15.97 -7.99 16.38
CA THR A 196 15.85 -7.58 17.79
C THR A 196 15.42 -6.11 17.84
N ALA A 197 14.92 -5.67 19.00
CA ALA A 197 14.53 -4.27 19.22
C ALA A 197 15.73 -3.30 19.11
N GLU A 198 16.95 -3.83 18.99
CA GLU A 198 18.24 -3.14 19.04
C GLU A 198 18.83 -2.85 17.65
N THR A 199 18.27 -3.38 16.55
CA THR A 199 18.79 -3.03 15.22
C THR A 199 18.50 -1.56 14.90
N PRO A 200 19.53 -0.72 14.65
CA PRO A 200 19.35 0.70 14.41
C PRO A 200 18.53 0.93 13.12
N TYR A 201 17.83 2.06 13.09
CA TYR A 201 17.05 2.48 11.94
C TYR A 201 17.85 3.50 11.13
N GLU A 202 17.86 3.33 9.81
CA GLU A 202 18.28 4.37 8.91
C GLU A 202 17.13 5.37 8.72
N THR A 203 17.42 6.65 8.94
CA THR A 203 16.45 7.73 8.76
C THR A 203 16.79 8.53 7.51
N THR A 204 15.83 8.68 6.60
CA THR A 204 15.99 9.47 5.38
C THR A 204 14.91 10.53 5.30
N GLN A 205 15.32 11.80 5.13
CA GLN A 205 14.40 12.88 4.81
C GLN A 205 14.03 12.79 3.34
N LEU A 206 12.76 12.50 3.04
CA LEU A 206 12.28 12.37 1.67
C LEU A 206 11.77 13.70 1.08
N GLY A 207 11.35 14.63 1.93
CA GLY A 207 10.94 15.95 1.47
C GLY A 207 10.46 16.88 2.57
N ARG A 208 10.44 18.18 2.26
CA ARG A 208 9.91 19.24 3.10
C ARG A 208 9.12 20.20 2.24
N TRP A 209 7.97 20.61 2.73
CA TRP A 209 7.07 21.51 2.02
C TRP A 209 6.57 22.58 2.96
N ARG A 210 6.54 23.81 2.47
CA ARG A 210 5.75 24.88 3.07
C ARG A 210 4.41 24.93 2.38
N CYS A 211 3.33 25.12 3.13
CA CYS A 211 2.01 25.10 2.54
C CYS A 211 1.72 26.35 1.69
N ASP A 212 2.31 27.50 2.03
CA ASP A 212 2.20 28.75 1.26
C ASP A 212 2.90 28.71 -0.10
N ALA A 213 3.75 27.71 -0.36
CA ALA A 213 4.31 27.47 -1.68
C ALA A 213 3.27 26.89 -2.67
N PHE A 214 2.12 26.43 -2.19
CA PHE A 214 1.02 25.94 -3.03
C PHE A 214 0.01 27.05 -3.32
N GLU A 215 -0.52 27.04 -4.54
CA GLU A 215 -1.48 28.03 -5.00
C GLU A 215 -2.76 28.03 -4.15
N GLY A 216 -3.20 29.24 -3.75
CA GLY A 216 -4.43 29.44 -2.98
C GLY A 216 -4.30 29.22 -1.48
N VAL A 217 -3.07 29.15 -0.95
CA VAL A 217 -2.79 29.00 0.48
C VAL A 217 -2.17 30.31 1.01
N ASP A 218 -2.74 30.85 2.10
CA ASP A 218 -2.22 32.05 2.75
C ASP A 218 -0.78 31.88 3.23
N GLY A 219 -0.07 33.00 3.37
CA GLY A 219 1.30 33.04 3.89
C GLY A 219 1.41 32.43 5.29
N VAL A 220 2.53 31.76 5.54
CA VAL A 220 2.85 31.12 6.83
C VAL A 220 4.02 31.83 7.51
N ASP A 221 4.05 31.81 8.84
CA ASP A 221 5.17 32.37 9.62
C ASP A 221 6.43 31.53 9.42
N GLU A 222 7.43 32.12 8.75
CA GLU A 222 8.70 31.49 8.45
C GLU A 222 9.48 31.10 9.70
N ASN A 223 9.46 31.94 10.74
CA ASN A 223 10.16 31.66 11.99
C ASN A 223 9.55 30.45 12.71
N ALA A 224 8.22 30.33 12.67
CA ALA A 224 7.52 29.18 13.24
C ALA A 224 7.85 27.88 12.48
N VAL A 225 7.93 27.93 11.15
CA VAL A 225 8.31 26.79 10.31
C VAL A 225 9.76 26.35 10.58
N ASP A 226 10.68 27.29 10.68
CA ASP A 226 12.10 27.00 10.92
C ASP A 226 12.35 26.46 12.34
N ALA A 227 11.66 27.03 13.34
CA ALA A 227 11.68 26.50 14.70
C ALA A 227 11.15 25.06 14.76
N PHE A 228 10.01 24.80 14.09
CA PHE A 228 9.43 23.46 13.97
C PHE A 228 10.42 22.46 13.34
N ARG A 229 11.03 22.80 12.20
CA ARG A 229 11.99 21.92 11.52
C ARG A 229 13.22 21.63 12.37
N THR A 230 13.75 22.66 13.04
CA THR A 230 14.91 22.52 13.93
C THR A 230 14.62 21.53 15.06
N GLU A 231 13.42 21.60 15.63
CA GLU A 231 13.01 20.71 16.71
C GLU A 231 12.78 19.27 16.24
N ILE A 232 12.13 19.08 15.09
CA ILE A 232 11.95 17.76 14.49
C ILE A 232 13.32 17.13 14.18
N ASP A 233 14.25 17.89 13.60
CA ASP A 233 15.61 17.43 13.33
C ASP A 233 16.35 17.03 14.59
N HIS A 234 16.21 17.82 15.66
CA HIS A 234 16.78 17.50 16.96
C HIS A 234 16.18 16.20 17.52
N SER A 235 14.86 16.03 17.44
CA SER A 235 14.14 14.84 17.90
C SER A 235 14.56 13.59 17.12
N ILE A 236 14.72 13.70 15.80
CA ILE A 236 15.19 12.59 14.95
C ILE A 236 16.63 12.22 15.29
N ARG A 237 17.52 13.20 15.46
CA ARG A 237 18.92 12.94 15.87
C ARG A 237 19.00 12.26 17.24
N GLN A 238 18.17 12.66 18.20
CA GLN A 238 18.12 12.00 19.50
C GLN A 238 17.68 10.54 19.38
N VAL A 239 16.67 10.26 18.55
CA VAL A 239 16.19 8.89 18.33
C VAL A 239 17.21 8.05 17.57
N ASP A 240 17.86 8.59 16.53
CA ASP A 240 18.92 7.90 15.79
C ASP A 240 20.14 7.61 16.69
N GLY A 241 20.57 8.58 17.51
CA GLY A 241 21.67 8.41 18.47
C GLY A 241 21.39 7.41 19.59
N VAL A 242 20.16 7.39 20.14
CA VAL A 242 19.74 6.42 21.17
C VAL A 242 19.58 5.02 20.58
N LEU A 243 19.13 4.90 19.32
CA LEU A 243 18.92 3.61 18.66
C LEU A 243 20.21 3.02 18.03
N ARG A 244 21.30 3.80 17.93
CA ARG A 244 22.64 3.30 17.56
C ARG A 244 23.51 2.88 18.76
N GLY A 245 23.11 3.23 19.99
CA GLY A 245 23.87 2.99 21.23
C GLY A 245 23.33 1.86 22.12
N LEU A 246 22.36 1.09 21.62
CA LEU A 246 21.82 -0.15 22.22
C LEU A 246 22.16 -1.31 21.28
#